data_AF-D7B2B9-F1
#
_entry.id   AF-D7B2B9-F1
#
_cell.length_a   1.000
_cell.length_b   1.000
_cell.length_c   1.000
_cell.angle_alpha   90.00
_cell.angle_beta   90.00
_cell.angle_gamma   90.00
#
_symmetry.space_group_name_H-M   'P 1'
#
loop_
_entity.id
_entity.type
_entity.pdbx_description
1 polymer ?
#
loop_
_entity_poly.entity_id
_entity_poly.type
_entity_poly.pdbx_seq_one_letter_code
_entity_poly.pdbx_strand_id
1 'polypeptide(L)'
;MSPSEPSASGPAGRRRKTSEPDTEPEGRSSREGGRRRAGGRRKKESRRLGPLIAIVAGVLVVALIALGVVLYLNAGEGGGEGQAAPQTRPAVYRVVDAGSMNEVLATREADSRPLNENELFGDRNAEISSQSIDFTLGESVLAEDCAAAVWGEPVKTALAEADCTQAGRATYVSDTYFGVVAVFNLADVEGSRAVAAALAEPEGEGAQDPGFVLSPSGAEPFDRLGSGYSASDAVVSGHYLVLVWVQPTDSESVEDRVSLSGPLVALANFRDPLYRRMVQQEGTTGGGTEGTTEGTEGTGTDGTEGTGTDGTGTGTEGLGTDGTGTGVEGESVTGNEGTGTELPGTTGTG
;
A
#
# COMPACT_ATOMS: atom_id res chain seq x y z
N MET A 1 18.63 11.83 50.33
CA MET A 1 19.75 12.79 50.31
C MET A 1 19.92 13.27 48.88
N SER A 2 19.63 14.55 48.62
CA SER A 2 20.03 15.28 47.41
C SER A 2 21.50 15.71 47.54
N PRO A 3 22.18 16.15 46.45
CA PRO A 3 21.98 17.46 45.80
C PRO A 3 21.81 17.32 44.26
N SER A 4 20.99 18.08 43.52
CA SER A 4 20.84 19.53 43.30
C SER A 4 21.94 20.20 42.46
N GLU A 5 21.48 20.94 41.42
CA GLU A 5 22.06 22.11 40.71
C GLU A 5 22.53 21.94 39.23
N PRO A 6 22.54 23.01 38.36
CA PRO A 6 21.36 23.59 37.69
C PRO A 6 21.62 24.06 36.21
N SER A 7 20.62 24.80 35.69
CA SER A 7 20.35 25.37 34.36
C SER A 7 21.36 26.34 33.70
N ALA A 8 21.20 26.56 32.39
CA ALA A 8 21.55 27.81 31.71
C ALA A 8 20.51 28.20 30.63
N SER A 9 20.13 29.49 30.65
CA SER A 9 19.15 30.17 29.80
C SER A 9 19.82 30.95 28.65
N GLY A 10 19.09 31.21 27.57
CA GLY A 10 19.45 32.17 26.51
C GLY A 10 18.21 32.83 25.87
N PRO A 11 18.29 34.06 25.33
CA PRO A 11 17.27 35.09 25.57
C PRO A 11 16.30 35.40 24.42
N ALA A 12 15.26 36.15 24.80
CA ALA A 12 14.15 36.66 24.02
C ALA A 12 14.50 37.86 23.10
N GLY A 13 13.70 38.02 22.04
CA GLY A 13 13.31 39.36 21.57
C GLY A 13 13.11 39.52 20.06
N ARG A 14 11.85 39.63 19.61
CA ARG A 14 11.31 40.92 19.10
C ARG A 14 9.84 40.82 18.71
N ARG A 15 9.07 41.58 19.49
CA ARG A 15 7.69 42.00 19.31
C ARG A 15 7.66 43.21 18.37
N ARG A 16 6.85 43.18 17.31
CA ARG A 16 6.23 44.41 16.74
C ARG A 16 4.79 44.14 16.37
N LYS A 17 3.98 45.14 16.67
CA LYS A 17 2.54 45.13 16.81
C LYS A 17 2.02 46.30 15.96
N THR A 18 0.83 46.11 15.41
CA THR A 18 -0.24 47.11 15.22
C THR A 18 -0.20 48.09 14.04
N SER A 19 -1.30 48.08 13.29
CA SER A 19 -2.25 49.19 13.07
C SER A 19 -2.46 49.65 11.62
N GLU A 20 -3.60 49.21 11.07
CA GLU A 20 -4.49 50.04 10.22
C GLU A 20 -4.89 51.34 10.96
N PRO A 21 -5.27 52.40 10.23
CA PRO A 21 -6.71 52.64 10.04
C PRO A 21 -7.12 53.22 8.67
N ASP A 22 -8.37 52.92 8.29
CA ASP A 22 -9.21 53.63 7.31
C ASP A 22 -9.51 55.08 7.73
N THR A 23 -9.48 56.06 6.81
CA THR A 23 -10.47 57.16 6.68
C THR A 23 -10.28 57.96 5.37
N GLU A 24 -11.26 57.93 4.46
CA GLU A 24 -11.58 59.04 3.52
C GLU A 24 -12.36 60.15 4.28
N PRO A 25 -12.63 61.41 3.81
CA PRO A 25 -12.85 61.85 2.42
C PRO A 25 -12.48 63.32 2.03
N GLU A 26 -12.73 63.64 0.75
CA GLU A 26 -13.10 64.95 0.12
C GLU A 26 -12.19 66.20 0.13
N GLY A 27 -12.03 66.83 -1.05
CA GLY A 27 -12.08 68.31 -1.15
C GLY A 27 -11.17 69.05 -2.14
N ARG A 28 -11.69 69.33 -3.34
CA ARG A 28 -11.59 70.58 -4.16
C ARG A 28 -10.24 71.32 -4.33
N SER A 29 -9.86 71.61 -5.59
CA SER A 29 -10.13 72.90 -6.28
C SER A 29 -9.19 73.19 -7.47
N SER A 30 -9.70 74.07 -8.33
CA SER A 30 -9.35 74.36 -9.73
C SER A 30 -8.23 75.37 -9.95
N ARG A 31 -7.83 75.47 -11.23
CA ARG A 31 -7.26 76.62 -12.00
C ARG A 31 -5.79 76.46 -12.41
N GLU A 32 -5.27 76.99 -13.52
CA GLU A 32 -5.78 77.57 -14.78
C GLU A 32 -4.52 78.06 -15.55
N GLY A 33 -4.47 77.88 -16.87
CA GLY A 33 -3.57 78.61 -17.80
C GLY A 33 -2.10 78.14 -17.83
N GLY A 34 -1.39 78.03 -18.96
CA GLY A 34 -1.66 78.43 -20.33
C GLY A 34 -0.37 79.03 -20.95
N ARG A 35 0.03 78.55 -22.15
CA ARG A 35 0.59 79.31 -23.30
C ARG A 35 1.71 78.57 -24.09
N ARG A 36 1.30 78.07 -25.26
CA ARG A 36 1.78 78.33 -26.64
C ARG A 36 3.28 78.28 -27.02
N ARG A 37 3.53 77.48 -28.07
CA ARG A 37 4.26 77.71 -29.37
C ARG A 37 5.37 76.66 -29.58
N ALA A 38 5.71 76.18 -30.78
CA ALA A 38 5.10 76.10 -32.11
C ALA A 38 6.06 75.27 -32.98
N GLY A 39 5.55 74.54 -33.98
CA GLY A 39 6.29 74.26 -35.21
C GLY A 39 7.01 72.90 -35.29
N GLY A 40 6.64 72.12 -36.30
CA GLY A 40 7.43 70.94 -36.68
C GLY A 40 6.69 69.93 -37.56
N ARG A 41 6.23 70.34 -38.75
CA ARG A 41 5.75 69.42 -39.79
C ARG A 41 6.81 68.37 -40.11
N ARG A 42 6.44 67.08 -40.10
CA ARG A 42 6.97 66.09 -41.06
C ARG A 42 5.96 64.96 -41.28
N LYS A 43 5.42 64.93 -42.50
CA LYS A 43 4.78 63.76 -43.12
C LYS A 43 5.77 62.58 -43.12
N LYS A 44 5.31 61.39 -42.73
CA LYS A 44 5.82 60.10 -43.19
C LYS A 44 4.70 59.06 -42.99
N GLU A 45 3.86 58.91 -44.00
CA GLU A 45 3.84 57.73 -44.86
C GLU A 45 3.78 56.41 -44.09
N SER A 46 2.59 55.80 -44.10
CA SER A 46 2.31 54.41 -43.81
C SER A 46 3.08 53.50 -44.77
N ARG A 47 4.27 53.06 -44.37
CA ARG A 47 5.03 52.04 -45.11
C ARG A 47 4.77 50.66 -44.51
N ARG A 48 3.87 49.96 -45.19
CA ARG A 48 3.80 48.51 -45.43
C ARG A 48 5.02 47.72 -44.90
N LEU A 49 4.99 47.32 -43.64
CA LEU A 49 5.89 46.32 -43.04
C LEU A 49 5.12 45.14 -42.41
N GLY A 50 3.82 45.03 -42.68
CA GLY A 50 2.96 43.93 -42.21
C GLY A 50 3.35 42.52 -42.67
N PRO A 51 3.75 42.27 -43.94
CA PRO A 51 3.94 40.89 -44.39
C PRO A 51 5.27 40.27 -43.92
N LEU A 52 6.33 41.05 -43.71
CA LEU A 52 7.63 40.52 -43.28
C LEU A 52 7.62 40.09 -41.80
N ILE A 53 6.90 40.79 -40.92
CA ILE A 53 6.77 40.42 -39.51
C ILE A 53 5.94 39.14 -39.37
N ALA A 54 4.89 38.99 -40.19
CA ALA A 54 4.07 37.77 -40.20
C ALA A 54 4.86 36.54 -40.68
N ILE A 55 5.75 36.71 -41.68
CA ILE A 55 6.60 35.62 -42.17
C ILE A 55 7.64 35.21 -41.11
N VAL A 56 8.29 36.17 -40.46
CA VAL A 56 9.28 35.88 -39.40
C VAL A 56 8.60 35.21 -38.19
N ALA A 57 7.42 35.67 -37.79
CA ALA A 57 6.64 35.04 -36.72
C ALA A 57 6.19 33.63 -37.10
N GLY A 58 5.75 33.41 -38.35
CA GLY A 58 5.36 32.09 -38.84
C GLY A 58 6.52 31.09 -38.86
N VAL A 59 7.70 31.51 -39.33
CA VAL A 59 8.91 30.68 -39.32
C VAL A 59 9.34 30.35 -37.89
N LEU A 60 9.23 31.30 -36.96
CA LEU A 60 9.58 31.06 -35.55
C LEU A 60 8.62 30.05 -34.89
N VAL A 61 7.32 30.13 -35.16
CA VAL A 61 6.34 29.16 -34.66
C VAL A 61 6.61 27.76 -35.24
N VAL A 62 6.88 27.66 -36.55
CA VAL A 62 7.23 26.38 -37.17
C VAL A 62 8.55 25.82 -36.61
N ALA A 63 9.55 26.67 -36.35
CA ALA A 63 10.80 26.26 -35.73
C ALA A 63 10.60 25.78 -34.27
N LEU A 64 9.72 26.43 -33.49
CA LEU A 64 9.37 26.01 -32.14
C LEU A 64 8.57 24.70 -32.12
N ILE A 65 7.65 24.50 -33.07
CA ILE A 65 6.93 23.24 -33.24
C ILE A 65 7.91 22.14 -33.66
N ALA A 66 8.79 22.40 -34.63
CA ALA A 66 9.81 21.44 -35.05
C ALA A 66 10.77 21.11 -33.90
N LEU A 67 11.18 22.10 -33.11
CA LEU A 67 11.98 21.88 -31.91
C LEU A 67 11.21 21.08 -30.85
N GLY A 68 9.92 21.35 -30.66
CA GLY A 68 9.05 20.58 -29.76
C GLY A 68 8.89 19.13 -30.23
N VAL A 69 8.76 18.90 -31.54
CA VAL A 69 8.71 17.55 -32.13
C VAL A 69 10.06 16.86 -32.01
N VAL A 70 11.18 17.54 -32.26
CA VAL A 70 12.52 16.96 -32.09
C VAL A 70 12.82 16.67 -30.62
N LEU A 71 12.40 17.53 -29.69
CA LEU A 71 12.51 17.26 -28.26
C LEU A 71 11.57 16.13 -27.82
N TYR A 72 10.38 16.00 -28.40
CA TYR A 72 9.46 14.90 -28.15
C TYR A 72 10.01 13.56 -28.69
N LEU A 73 10.61 13.57 -29.88
CA LEU A 73 11.22 12.38 -30.47
C LEU A 73 12.55 12.03 -29.79
N ASN A 74 13.38 13.01 -29.42
CA ASN A 74 14.62 12.77 -28.67
C ASN A 74 14.37 12.47 -27.18
N ALA A 75 13.24 12.90 -26.60
CA ALA A 75 12.80 12.44 -25.28
C ALA A 75 12.38 10.96 -25.30
N GLY A 76 12.14 10.37 -26.48
CA GLY A 76 11.98 8.92 -26.65
C GLY A 76 13.30 8.16 -26.80
N GLU A 77 14.42 8.84 -27.06
CA GLU A 77 15.72 8.23 -27.34
C GLU A 77 16.87 9.05 -26.75
N GLY A 78 17.03 9.01 -25.42
CA GLY A 78 18.25 9.48 -24.78
C GLY A 78 18.06 10.13 -23.41
N GLY A 79 17.77 9.32 -22.39
CA GLY A 79 17.58 9.86 -21.04
C GLY A 79 17.54 8.86 -19.89
N GLY A 80 18.07 7.64 -19.99
CA GLY A 80 18.25 6.74 -18.82
C GLY A 80 16.99 6.52 -17.98
N GLU A 81 15.83 6.38 -18.64
CA GLU A 81 14.56 6.03 -18.00
C GLU A 81 14.47 4.51 -17.90
N GLY A 82 14.29 3.99 -16.68
CA GLY A 82 14.07 2.56 -16.46
C GLY A 82 12.89 2.07 -17.30
N GLN A 83 13.03 0.89 -17.89
CA GLN A 83 11.98 0.28 -18.70
C GLN A 83 10.68 0.19 -17.90
N ALA A 84 9.55 0.52 -18.53
CA ALA A 84 8.25 0.46 -17.87
C ALA A 84 7.89 -0.98 -17.51
N ALA A 85 7.31 -1.18 -16.32
CA ALA A 85 6.82 -2.49 -15.91
C ALA A 85 5.73 -3.00 -16.86
N PRO A 86 5.73 -4.31 -17.19
CA PRO A 86 4.72 -4.89 -18.07
C PRO A 86 3.33 -4.84 -17.40
N GLN A 87 2.30 -4.62 -18.23
CA GLN A 87 0.89 -4.67 -17.83
C GLN A 87 0.35 -6.09 -18.03
N THR A 88 0.68 -6.97 -17.09
CA THR A 88 0.36 -8.41 -17.13
C THR A 88 -0.35 -8.85 -15.86
N ARG A 89 -0.74 -10.13 -15.82
CA ARG A 89 -1.48 -10.75 -14.71
C ARG A 89 -0.89 -12.13 -14.39
N PRO A 90 -1.09 -12.64 -13.16
CA PRO A 90 -0.73 -14.00 -12.82
C PRO A 90 -1.61 -15.01 -13.59
N ALA A 91 -1.05 -16.17 -13.92
CA ALA A 91 -1.81 -17.27 -14.50
C ALA A 91 -2.78 -17.91 -13.47
N VAL A 92 -2.46 -17.80 -12.18
CA VAL A 92 -3.33 -18.24 -11.08
C VAL A 92 -3.45 -17.13 -10.05
N TYR A 93 -4.68 -16.75 -9.72
CA TYR A 93 -4.97 -15.78 -8.68
C TYR A 93 -5.87 -16.38 -7.60
N ARG A 94 -5.58 -16.08 -6.33
CA ARG A 94 -6.38 -16.51 -5.19
C ARG A 94 -6.51 -15.40 -4.16
N VAL A 95 -7.65 -15.40 -3.47
CA VAL A 95 -7.87 -14.54 -2.31
C VAL A 95 -7.79 -15.38 -1.05
N VAL A 96 -7.04 -14.90 -0.06
CA VAL A 96 -6.81 -15.55 1.23
C VAL A 96 -7.26 -14.59 2.34
N ASP A 97 -8.06 -15.08 3.29
CA ASP A 97 -8.52 -14.30 4.45
C ASP A 97 -7.63 -14.62 5.67
N ALA A 98 -7.03 -13.59 6.28
CA ALA A 98 -6.08 -13.76 7.39
C ALA A 98 -6.73 -13.99 8.77
N GLY A 99 -8.05 -14.21 8.85
CA GLY A 99 -8.74 -14.57 10.09
C GLY A 99 -8.58 -13.50 11.18
N SER A 100 -7.94 -13.85 12.32
CA SER A 100 -7.77 -12.96 13.49
C SER A 100 -7.23 -11.56 13.17
N MET A 101 -6.36 -11.42 12.16
CA MET A 101 -5.83 -10.12 11.76
C MET A 101 -6.94 -9.18 11.24
N ASN A 102 -7.98 -9.75 10.63
CA ASN A 102 -9.12 -9.02 10.11
C ASN A 102 -10.02 -8.45 11.21
N GLU A 103 -9.93 -8.98 12.42
CA GLU A 103 -10.66 -8.48 13.59
C GLU A 103 -9.87 -7.36 14.28
N VAL A 104 -8.56 -7.57 14.48
CA VAL A 104 -7.70 -6.64 15.23
C VAL A 104 -7.31 -5.40 14.41
N LEU A 105 -7.02 -5.59 13.12
CA LEU A 105 -6.65 -4.51 12.19
C LEU A 105 -7.81 -4.15 11.25
N ALA A 106 -9.06 -4.33 11.69
CA ALA A 106 -10.23 -4.23 10.84
C ALA A 106 -10.36 -2.89 10.09
N THR A 107 -9.97 -1.77 10.72
CA THR A 107 -10.09 -0.41 10.14
C THR A 107 -8.86 0.43 10.43
N ARG A 108 -8.65 1.51 9.68
CA ARG A 108 -7.60 2.50 9.97
C ARG A 108 -7.81 3.23 11.29
N GLU A 109 -9.03 3.35 11.79
CA GLU A 109 -9.26 3.91 13.12
C GLU A 109 -8.71 2.98 14.21
N ALA A 110 -8.83 1.67 14.00
CA ALA A 110 -8.26 0.66 14.89
C ALA A 110 -6.72 0.61 14.79
N ASP A 111 -6.12 0.97 13.65
CA ASP A 111 -4.67 1.12 13.48
C ASP A 111 -4.34 2.35 12.62
N SER A 112 -4.25 3.51 13.26
CA SER A 112 -4.08 4.81 12.58
C SER A 112 -2.65 5.13 12.15
N ARG A 113 -1.72 4.19 12.37
CA ARG A 113 -0.31 4.40 12.01
C ARG A 113 -0.16 4.32 10.49
N PRO A 114 0.39 5.36 9.83
CA PRO A 114 0.69 5.26 8.40
C PRO A 114 1.71 4.14 8.17
N LEU A 115 1.67 3.54 6.98
CA LEU A 115 2.73 2.63 6.53
C LEU A 115 4.05 3.40 6.44
N ASN A 116 5.12 2.76 6.89
CA ASN A 116 6.47 3.32 6.84
C ASN A 116 7.38 2.45 5.99
N GLU A 117 8.25 3.09 5.19
CA GLU A 117 9.15 2.39 4.27
C GLU A 117 10.11 1.45 5.01
N ASN A 118 10.72 1.90 6.11
CA ASN A 118 11.63 1.06 6.91
C ASN A 118 10.89 -0.06 7.67
N GLU A 119 9.61 0.12 7.94
CA GLU A 119 8.78 -0.95 8.50
C GLU A 119 8.49 -2.05 7.48
N LEU A 120 8.16 -1.67 6.23
CA LEU A 120 7.80 -2.58 5.15
C LEU A 120 9.02 -3.21 4.46
N PHE A 121 10.08 -2.45 4.26
CA PHE A 121 11.22 -2.81 3.39
C PHE A 121 12.58 -2.68 4.09
N GLY A 122 12.59 -2.43 5.41
CA GLY A 122 13.83 -2.40 6.19
C GLY A 122 14.44 -3.78 6.41
N ASP A 123 15.49 -3.85 7.23
CA ASP A 123 16.34 -5.03 7.42
C ASP A 123 15.61 -6.37 7.65
N ARG A 124 14.41 -6.34 8.26
CA ARG A 124 13.62 -7.56 8.54
C ARG A 124 12.90 -8.14 7.33
N ASN A 125 12.71 -7.34 6.28
CA ASN A 125 12.12 -7.74 5.01
C ASN A 125 13.13 -7.59 3.85
N ALA A 126 14.37 -7.18 4.12
CA ALA A 126 15.42 -7.16 3.11
C ALA A 126 15.77 -8.58 2.61
N GLU A 127 15.62 -9.58 3.48
CA GLU A 127 15.76 -11.00 3.18
C GLU A 127 14.56 -11.75 3.79
N ILE A 128 13.88 -12.56 2.97
CA ILE A 128 12.74 -13.37 3.39
C ILE A 128 13.04 -14.83 3.10
N SER A 129 13.30 -15.59 4.17
CA SER A 129 13.67 -17.01 4.10
C SER A 129 12.54 -17.91 4.57
N SER A 130 12.17 -18.91 3.78
CA SER A 130 11.23 -19.96 4.17
C SER A 130 11.30 -21.15 3.21
N GLN A 131 11.11 -22.37 3.73
CA GLN A 131 11.09 -23.59 2.91
C GLN A 131 12.33 -23.78 2.00
N SER A 132 13.50 -23.31 2.45
CA SER A 132 14.76 -23.30 1.67
C SER A 132 14.75 -22.38 0.43
N ILE A 133 13.86 -21.39 0.42
CA ILE A 133 13.82 -20.31 -0.55
C ILE A 133 14.21 -19.04 0.19
N ASP A 134 15.23 -18.35 -0.32
CA ASP A 134 15.72 -17.08 0.20
C ASP A 134 15.44 -16.00 -0.84
N PHE A 135 14.50 -15.10 -0.52
CA PHE A 135 14.16 -13.95 -1.34
C PHE A 135 14.90 -12.71 -0.84
N THR A 136 15.68 -12.09 -1.71
CA THR A 136 16.34 -10.82 -1.46
C THR A 136 15.55 -9.68 -2.07
N LEU A 137 15.36 -8.61 -1.30
CA LEU A 137 14.70 -7.38 -1.73
C LEU A 137 15.51 -6.68 -2.85
N GLY A 138 14.82 -6.30 -3.91
CA GLY A 138 15.34 -5.46 -4.98
C GLY A 138 14.90 -4.00 -4.82
N GLU A 139 14.20 -3.48 -5.83
CA GLU A 139 13.60 -2.16 -5.82
C GLU A 139 12.29 -2.14 -5.00
N SER A 140 12.11 -1.08 -4.20
CA SER A 140 10.90 -0.82 -3.41
C SER A 140 10.43 0.62 -3.55
N VAL A 141 9.12 0.83 -3.42
CA VAL A 141 8.50 2.16 -3.42
C VAL A 141 7.33 2.17 -2.44
N LEU A 142 7.18 3.27 -1.70
CA LEU A 142 5.99 3.58 -0.93
C LEU A 142 5.44 4.92 -1.45
N ALA A 143 4.20 4.91 -1.94
CA ALA A 143 3.57 6.09 -2.54
C ALA A 143 2.17 6.33 -1.96
N GLU A 144 1.72 7.58 -1.97
CA GLU A 144 0.35 7.96 -1.60
C GLU A 144 -0.64 7.78 -2.76
N ASP A 145 -0.15 7.85 -4.00
CA ASP A 145 -0.96 7.59 -5.19
C ASP A 145 -1.11 6.07 -5.43
N CYS A 146 -2.17 5.50 -4.86
CA CYS A 146 -2.48 4.08 -5.03
C CYS A 146 -2.79 3.70 -6.48
N ALA A 147 -3.32 4.62 -7.30
CA ALA A 147 -3.69 4.32 -8.68
C ALA A 147 -2.45 4.11 -9.58
N ALA A 148 -1.30 4.69 -9.20
CA ALA A 148 -0.01 4.46 -9.87
C ALA A 148 0.59 3.07 -9.59
N ALA A 149 0.09 2.36 -8.58
CA ALA A 149 0.56 1.02 -8.24
C ALA A 149 -0.07 -0.10 -9.09
N VAL A 150 -1.11 0.22 -9.86
CA VAL A 150 -1.90 -0.73 -10.63
C VAL A 150 -2.11 -0.24 -12.06
N TRP A 151 -2.46 -1.16 -12.94
CA TRP A 151 -3.04 -0.86 -14.24
C TRP A 151 -4.49 -1.38 -14.30
N GLY A 152 -5.26 -0.94 -15.29
CA GLY A 152 -6.68 -1.26 -15.43
C GLY A 152 -7.60 -0.34 -14.63
N GLU A 153 -8.69 0.10 -15.25
CA GLU A 153 -9.64 1.05 -14.65
C GLU A 153 -10.49 0.43 -13.53
N PRO A 154 -10.95 -0.83 -13.62
CA PRO A 154 -11.72 -1.45 -12.54
C PRO A 154 -10.96 -1.51 -11.20
N VAL A 155 -9.68 -1.89 -11.22
CA VAL A 155 -8.87 -1.94 -9.99
C VAL A 155 -8.60 -0.53 -9.45
N LYS A 156 -8.32 0.46 -10.32
CA LYS A 156 -8.17 1.86 -9.89
C LYS A 156 -9.44 2.40 -9.22
N THR A 157 -10.60 2.08 -9.78
CA THR A 157 -11.89 2.46 -9.21
C THR A 157 -12.08 1.81 -7.84
N ALA A 158 -11.83 0.50 -7.72
CA ALA A 158 -11.95 -0.21 -6.46
C ALA A 158 -11.01 0.35 -5.37
N LEU A 159 -9.78 0.74 -5.72
CA LEU A 159 -8.84 1.39 -4.78
C LEU A 159 -9.35 2.76 -4.31
N ALA A 160 -9.97 3.53 -5.20
CA ALA A 160 -10.55 4.83 -4.86
C ALA A 160 -11.79 4.66 -3.96
N GLU A 161 -12.68 3.71 -4.27
CA GLU A 161 -13.87 3.39 -3.46
C GLU A 161 -13.52 2.82 -2.09
N ALA A 162 -12.37 2.13 -1.97
CA ALA A 162 -11.83 1.63 -0.71
C ALA A 162 -11.02 2.68 0.07
N ASP A 163 -11.05 3.96 -0.34
CA ASP A 163 -10.31 5.08 0.24
C ASP A 163 -8.82 4.77 0.47
N CYS A 164 -8.17 4.18 -0.54
CA CYS A 164 -6.75 3.86 -0.46
C CYS A 164 -5.91 5.12 -0.22
N THR A 165 -4.99 5.04 0.74
CA THR A 165 -4.13 6.18 1.12
C THR A 165 -2.65 5.94 0.89
N GLN A 166 -2.21 4.68 0.85
CA GLN A 166 -0.82 4.33 0.57
C GLN A 166 -0.76 3.02 -0.18
N ALA A 167 0.18 2.93 -1.12
CA ALA A 167 0.57 1.71 -1.80
C ALA A 167 2.08 1.49 -1.66
N GLY A 168 2.47 0.42 -0.99
CA GLY A 168 3.83 -0.09 -0.97
C GLY A 168 4.01 -1.16 -2.04
N ARG A 169 5.10 -1.15 -2.78
CA ARG A 169 5.47 -2.22 -3.70
C ARG A 169 6.95 -2.55 -3.60
N ALA A 170 7.29 -3.81 -3.78
CA ALA A 170 8.67 -4.27 -3.77
C ALA A 170 8.87 -5.44 -4.73
N THR A 171 10.09 -5.53 -5.25
CA THR A 171 10.58 -6.67 -6.02
C THR A 171 11.44 -7.57 -5.13
N TYR A 172 11.36 -8.88 -5.36
CA TYR A 172 12.15 -9.89 -4.67
C TYR A 172 12.72 -10.88 -5.67
N VAL A 173 13.96 -11.31 -5.44
CA VAL A 173 14.65 -12.30 -6.28
C VAL A 173 15.23 -13.40 -5.41
N SER A 174 15.24 -14.62 -5.94
CA SER A 174 15.91 -15.80 -5.40
C SER A 174 16.61 -16.53 -6.54
N ASP A 175 17.31 -17.63 -6.26
CA ASP A 175 17.99 -18.43 -7.28
C ASP A 175 17.03 -19.01 -8.35
N THR A 176 15.79 -19.31 -7.98
CA THR A 176 14.83 -20.03 -8.84
C THR A 176 13.52 -19.28 -9.08
N TYR A 177 13.27 -18.19 -8.36
CA TYR A 177 12.04 -17.40 -8.44
C TYR A 177 12.32 -15.92 -8.37
N PHE A 178 11.46 -15.13 -8.97
CA PHE A 178 11.34 -13.70 -8.70
C PHE A 178 9.88 -13.38 -8.40
N GLY A 179 9.65 -12.29 -7.68
CA GLY A 179 8.31 -11.93 -7.27
C GLY A 179 8.13 -10.46 -6.95
N VAL A 180 6.87 -10.05 -6.98
CA VAL A 180 6.43 -8.72 -6.60
C VAL A 180 5.54 -8.84 -5.38
N VAL A 181 5.75 -7.94 -4.42
CA VAL A 181 4.83 -7.71 -3.32
C VAL A 181 4.17 -6.36 -3.50
N ALA A 182 2.88 -6.27 -3.20
CA ALA A 182 2.18 -5.00 -3.08
C ALA A 182 1.38 -4.97 -1.78
N VAL A 183 1.32 -3.83 -1.11
CA VAL A 183 0.48 -3.58 0.06
C VAL A 183 -0.31 -2.32 -0.13
N PHE A 184 -1.62 -2.39 0.06
CA PHE A 184 -2.51 -1.24 0.05
C PHE A 184 -3.01 -0.94 1.46
N ASN A 185 -2.97 0.33 1.85
CA ASN A 185 -3.57 0.85 3.08
C ASN A 185 -4.95 1.44 2.76
N LEU A 186 -6.00 0.69 3.08
CA LEU A 186 -7.40 0.97 2.70
C LEU A 186 -8.20 1.44 3.92
N ALA A 187 -9.46 1.87 3.76
CA ALA A 187 -10.30 2.27 4.88
C ALA A 187 -10.49 1.15 5.91
N ASP A 188 -10.90 -0.02 5.44
CA ASP A 188 -11.34 -1.14 6.24
C ASP A 188 -11.13 -2.49 5.53
N VAL A 189 -11.47 -3.57 6.23
CA VAL A 189 -11.35 -4.94 5.72
C VAL A 189 -12.32 -5.21 4.57
N GLU A 190 -13.49 -4.57 4.55
CA GLU A 190 -14.43 -4.63 3.42
C GLU A 190 -13.81 -4.04 2.15
N GLY A 191 -13.13 -2.89 2.26
CA GLY A 191 -12.35 -2.28 1.18
C GLY A 191 -11.24 -3.22 0.69
N SER A 192 -10.54 -3.89 1.60
CA SER A 192 -9.53 -4.90 1.24
C SER A 192 -10.11 -6.07 0.45
N ARG A 193 -11.28 -6.57 0.87
CA ARG A 193 -11.99 -7.64 0.15
C ARG A 193 -12.50 -7.16 -1.21
N ALA A 194 -13.00 -5.93 -1.31
CA ALA A 194 -13.50 -5.36 -2.55
C ALA A 194 -12.38 -5.19 -3.59
N VAL A 195 -11.23 -4.66 -3.18
CA VAL A 195 -10.05 -4.54 -4.06
C VAL A 195 -9.54 -5.94 -4.46
N ALA A 196 -9.47 -6.89 -3.53
CA ALA A 196 -9.09 -8.27 -3.84
C ALA A 196 -10.04 -8.94 -4.86
N ALA A 197 -11.34 -8.67 -4.77
CA ALA A 197 -12.32 -9.15 -5.73
C ALA A 197 -12.18 -8.46 -7.10
N ALA A 198 -11.91 -7.15 -7.12
CA ALA A 198 -11.70 -6.41 -8.37
C ALA A 198 -10.46 -6.87 -9.16
N LEU A 199 -9.46 -7.43 -8.47
CA LEU A 199 -8.26 -8.02 -9.07
C LEU A 199 -8.48 -9.42 -9.66
N ALA A 200 -9.62 -10.08 -9.38
CA ALA A 200 -9.94 -11.40 -9.92
C ALA A 200 -10.22 -11.31 -11.42
N GLU A 201 -9.99 -12.39 -12.16
CA GLU A 201 -10.42 -12.44 -13.56
C GLU A 201 -11.95 -12.46 -13.63
N PRO A 202 -12.57 -11.57 -14.42
CA PRO A 202 -14.02 -11.51 -14.49
C PRO A 202 -14.59 -12.75 -15.16
N GLU A 203 -15.70 -13.26 -14.63
CA GLU A 203 -16.44 -14.36 -15.25
C GLU A 203 -17.23 -13.85 -16.47
N GLY A 204 -17.05 -14.48 -17.62
CA GLY A 204 -17.87 -14.27 -18.81
C GLY A 204 -17.11 -13.71 -20.02
N GLU A 205 -17.57 -14.09 -21.21
CA GLU A 205 -16.99 -13.66 -22.48
C GLU A 205 -17.15 -12.14 -22.69
N GLY A 206 -16.05 -11.46 -23.02
CA GLY A 206 -16.05 -10.02 -23.36
C GLY A 206 -15.99 -9.07 -22.16
N ALA A 207 -15.79 -9.58 -20.95
CA ALA A 207 -15.47 -8.73 -19.81
C ALA A 207 -14.15 -7.99 -20.04
N GLN A 208 -14.09 -6.72 -19.63
CA GLN A 208 -12.87 -5.92 -19.72
C GLN A 208 -11.83 -6.48 -18.77
N ASP A 209 -10.56 -6.45 -19.17
CA ASP A 209 -9.48 -6.80 -18.26
C ASP A 209 -9.48 -5.83 -17.07
N PRO A 210 -9.72 -6.29 -15.83
CA PRO A 210 -9.71 -5.44 -14.65
C PRO A 210 -8.35 -4.81 -14.38
N GLY A 211 -7.28 -5.41 -14.92
CA GLY A 211 -5.90 -5.06 -14.63
C GLY A 211 -5.37 -5.68 -13.35
N PHE A 212 -4.17 -5.26 -12.96
CA PHE A 212 -3.43 -5.87 -11.85
C PHE A 212 -2.34 -4.94 -11.29
N VAL A 213 -1.61 -5.40 -10.29
CA VAL A 213 -0.48 -4.65 -9.72
C VAL A 213 0.68 -4.54 -10.70
N LEU A 214 1.34 -3.38 -10.71
CA LEU A 214 2.56 -3.12 -11.48
C LEU A 214 3.79 -3.37 -10.61
N SER A 215 4.80 -4.04 -11.15
CA SER A 215 6.13 -4.08 -10.52
C SER A 215 6.67 -2.64 -10.36
N PRO A 216 7.40 -2.32 -9.27
CA PRO A 216 8.11 -1.05 -9.17
C PRO A 216 9.28 -0.97 -10.16
N SER A 217 9.76 -2.10 -10.68
CA SER A 217 10.83 -2.17 -11.68
C SER A 217 10.36 -2.85 -12.97
N GLY A 218 10.76 -2.33 -14.13
CA GLY A 218 10.63 -3.02 -15.43
C GLY A 218 11.97 -3.52 -15.99
N ALA A 219 13.02 -3.54 -15.17
CA ALA A 219 14.29 -4.17 -15.51
C ALA A 219 14.20 -5.71 -15.35
N GLU A 220 15.14 -6.45 -15.95
CA GLU A 220 15.22 -7.90 -15.75
C GLU A 220 15.36 -8.27 -14.26
N PRO A 221 14.66 -9.32 -13.76
CA PRO A 221 13.76 -10.23 -14.48
C PRO A 221 12.29 -9.76 -14.57
N PHE A 222 11.97 -8.56 -14.09
CA PHE A 222 10.59 -8.08 -13.94
C PHE A 222 9.97 -7.57 -15.25
N ASP A 223 10.78 -7.33 -16.28
CA ASP A 223 10.34 -7.06 -17.65
C ASP A 223 9.48 -8.20 -18.24
N ARG A 224 9.67 -9.43 -17.76
CA ARG A 224 8.93 -10.63 -18.17
C ARG A 224 7.93 -11.16 -17.11
N LEU A 225 7.63 -10.37 -16.09
CA LEU A 225 6.64 -10.78 -15.08
C LEU A 225 5.28 -11.02 -15.76
N GLY A 226 4.66 -12.16 -15.49
CA GLY A 226 3.37 -12.57 -16.06
C GLY A 226 3.43 -13.11 -17.48
N SER A 227 4.61 -13.17 -18.13
CA SER A 227 4.73 -13.86 -19.43
C SER A 227 4.88 -15.37 -19.28
N GLY A 228 5.41 -15.83 -18.15
CA GLY A 228 5.52 -17.23 -17.76
C GLY A 228 4.42 -17.65 -16.79
N TYR A 229 4.37 -18.94 -16.48
CA TYR A 229 3.49 -19.47 -15.43
C TYR A 229 3.83 -18.83 -14.10
N SER A 230 2.86 -18.11 -13.55
CA SER A 230 3.01 -17.34 -12.33
C SER A 230 1.73 -17.40 -11.52
N ALA A 231 1.85 -17.19 -10.22
CA ALA A 231 0.72 -17.24 -9.31
C ALA A 231 0.77 -16.07 -8.33
N SER A 232 -0.39 -15.59 -7.91
CA SER A 232 -0.53 -14.56 -6.92
C SER A 232 -1.60 -14.87 -5.89
N ASP A 233 -1.27 -14.60 -4.64
CA ASP A 233 -2.22 -14.60 -3.53
C ASP A 233 -2.45 -13.16 -3.07
N ALA A 234 -3.72 -12.77 -2.98
CA ALA A 234 -4.18 -11.55 -2.31
C ALA A 234 -4.65 -11.90 -0.89
N VAL A 235 -3.86 -11.51 0.10
CA VAL A 235 -4.08 -11.80 1.51
C VAL A 235 -4.73 -10.60 2.20
N VAL A 236 -6.02 -10.71 2.48
CA VAL A 236 -6.79 -9.73 3.25
C VAL A 236 -6.31 -9.78 4.70
N SER A 237 -5.66 -8.70 5.16
CA SER A 237 -4.93 -8.58 6.43
C SER A 237 -5.42 -7.36 7.21
N GLY A 238 -6.71 -7.33 7.55
CA GLY A 238 -7.42 -6.17 8.08
C GLY A 238 -7.76 -5.19 6.97
N HIS A 239 -7.59 -3.91 7.26
CA HIS A 239 -7.64 -2.83 6.28
C HIS A 239 -6.40 -2.76 5.36
N TYR A 240 -5.47 -3.71 5.52
CA TYR A 240 -4.38 -3.91 4.58
C TYR A 240 -4.70 -5.05 3.61
N LEU A 241 -4.56 -4.77 2.31
CA LEU A 241 -4.50 -5.82 1.30
C LEU A 241 -3.06 -6.08 0.90
N VAL A 242 -2.57 -7.29 1.12
CA VAL A 242 -1.21 -7.71 0.74
C VAL A 242 -1.27 -8.66 -0.43
N LEU A 243 -0.65 -8.33 -1.55
CA LEU A 243 -0.48 -9.23 -2.67
C LEU A 243 0.94 -9.75 -2.70
N VAL A 244 1.08 -11.04 -2.95
CA VAL A 244 2.35 -11.67 -3.33
C VAL A 244 2.17 -12.30 -4.71
N TRP A 245 3.09 -12.06 -5.63
CA TRP A 245 3.06 -12.60 -6.99
C TRP A 245 4.43 -13.18 -7.31
N VAL A 246 4.50 -14.46 -7.63
CA VAL A 246 5.75 -15.19 -7.88
C VAL A 246 5.75 -15.84 -9.26
N GLN A 247 6.93 -15.89 -9.87
CA GLN A 247 7.19 -16.58 -11.13
C GLN A 247 8.56 -17.30 -11.06
N PRO A 248 8.68 -18.54 -11.58
CA PRO A 248 9.97 -19.18 -11.76
C PRO A 248 10.86 -18.41 -12.73
N THR A 249 12.16 -18.36 -12.46
CA THR A 249 13.12 -17.68 -13.34
C THR A 249 13.20 -18.28 -14.74
N ASP A 250 12.94 -19.59 -14.87
CA ASP A 250 12.99 -20.35 -16.12
C ASP A 250 11.62 -20.51 -16.82
N SER A 251 10.56 -19.92 -16.28
CA SER A 251 9.24 -20.01 -16.89
C SER A 251 9.07 -19.03 -18.05
N GLU A 252 8.89 -19.57 -19.25
CA GLU A 252 8.73 -18.80 -20.50
C GLU A 252 7.29 -18.80 -21.04
N SER A 253 6.42 -19.67 -20.51
CA SER A 253 5.03 -19.82 -20.95
C SER A 253 4.06 -19.98 -19.78
N VAL A 254 2.89 -19.36 -19.90
CA VAL A 254 1.76 -19.53 -18.95
C VAL A 254 1.20 -20.96 -18.90
N GLU A 255 1.53 -21.79 -19.89
CA GLU A 255 1.11 -23.19 -19.91
C GLU A 255 2.05 -24.14 -19.16
N ASP A 256 3.24 -23.67 -18.76
CA ASP A 256 4.26 -24.45 -18.07
C ASP A 256 3.96 -24.54 -16.57
N ARG A 257 2.86 -25.22 -16.24
CA ARG A 257 2.34 -25.29 -14.88
C ARG A 257 3.32 -26.00 -13.94
N VAL A 258 3.70 -25.30 -12.87
CA VAL A 258 4.51 -25.83 -11.77
C VAL A 258 3.84 -25.54 -10.43
N SER A 259 4.24 -26.23 -9.37
CA SER A 259 3.75 -25.88 -8.04
C SER A 259 4.41 -24.59 -7.54
N LEU A 260 3.60 -23.58 -7.23
CA LEU A 260 4.05 -22.29 -6.68
C LEU A 260 3.65 -22.08 -5.22
N SER A 261 3.11 -23.10 -4.54
CA SER A 261 2.71 -22.99 -3.13
C SER A 261 3.88 -22.69 -2.20
N GLY A 262 5.05 -23.31 -2.44
CA GLY A 262 6.29 -23.04 -1.68
C GLY A 262 6.72 -21.58 -1.75
N PRO A 263 7.03 -21.03 -2.94
CA PRO A 263 7.45 -19.64 -3.08
C PRO A 263 6.38 -18.61 -2.66
N LEU A 264 5.08 -18.90 -2.88
CA LEU A 264 3.99 -18.02 -2.38
C LEU A 264 3.99 -17.94 -0.85
N VAL A 265 4.05 -19.08 -0.16
CA VAL A 265 4.12 -19.12 1.31
C VAL A 265 5.39 -18.45 1.82
N ALA A 266 6.52 -18.65 1.14
CA ALA A 266 7.76 -18.02 1.52
C ALA A 266 7.69 -16.49 1.41
N LEU A 267 7.25 -15.96 0.27
CA LEU A 267 7.14 -14.51 0.07
C LEU A 267 6.03 -13.88 0.94
N ALA A 268 4.99 -14.64 1.30
CA ALA A 268 3.93 -14.17 2.20
C ALA A 268 4.42 -13.82 3.62
N ASN A 269 5.62 -14.28 4.03
CA ASN A 269 6.27 -13.83 5.28
C ASN A 269 6.59 -12.33 5.27
N PHE A 270 6.53 -11.64 4.12
CA PHE A 270 6.56 -10.18 4.04
C PHE A 270 5.58 -9.49 5.02
N ARG A 271 4.50 -10.19 5.41
CA ARG A 271 3.44 -9.71 6.30
C ARG A 271 3.86 -9.57 7.77
N ASP A 272 5.08 -9.97 8.14
CA ASP A 272 5.63 -9.85 9.49
C ASP A 272 5.45 -8.47 10.15
N PRO A 273 5.61 -7.33 9.45
CA PRO A 273 5.32 -6.02 10.04
C PRO A 273 3.85 -5.87 10.47
N LEU A 274 2.90 -6.35 9.68
CA LEU A 274 1.46 -6.30 10.00
C LEU A 274 1.12 -7.23 11.16
N TYR A 275 1.76 -8.40 11.24
CA TYR A 275 1.62 -9.28 12.40
C TYR A 275 2.10 -8.60 13.69
N ARG A 276 3.22 -7.88 13.64
CA ARG A 276 3.69 -7.10 14.80
C ARG A 276 2.73 -5.98 15.17
N ARG A 277 2.08 -5.34 14.20
CA ARG A 277 1.03 -4.34 14.46
C ARG A 277 -0.16 -4.95 15.19
N MET A 278 -0.62 -6.11 14.75
CA MET A 278 -1.70 -6.87 15.37
C MET A 278 -1.38 -7.19 16.85
N VAL A 279 -0.23 -7.81 17.10
CA VAL A 279 0.20 -8.20 18.47
C VAL A 279 0.28 -6.97 19.41
N GLN A 280 0.72 -5.82 18.91
CA GLN A 280 0.78 -4.58 19.70
C GLN A 280 -0.62 -4.06 20.08
N GLN A 281 -1.62 -4.22 19.22
CA GLN A 281 -3.00 -3.81 19.51
C GLN A 281 -3.69 -4.76 20.49
N GLU A 282 -3.48 -6.06 20.36
CA GLU A 282 -3.99 -7.04 21.33
C GLU A 282 -3.39 -6.80 22.73
N GLY A 283 -2.09 -6.52 22.81
CA GLY A 283 -1.42 -6.21 24.08
C GLY A 283 -1.92 -4.93 24.75
N THR A 284 -2.32 -3.94 23.96
CA THR A 284 -2.91 -2.68 24.46
C THR A 284 -4.34 -2.90 25.00
N THR A 285 -5.08 -3.85 24.41
CA THR A 285 -6.46 -4.16 24.80
C THR A 285 -6.52 -5.10 26.02
N GLY A 286 -5.51 -5.96 26.20
CA GLY A 286 -5.41 -6.90 27.34
C GLY A 286 -4.75 -6.35 28.62
N GLY A 287 -4.03 -5.22 28.55
CA GLY A 287 -3.25 -4.66 29.68
C GLY A 287 -3.99 -3.76 30.66
N GLY A 288 -5.32 -3.58 30.50
CA GLY A 288 -6.13 -2.65 31.30
C GLY A 288 -6.57 -3.14 32.69
N THR A 289 -5.86 -4.08 33.31
CA THR A 289 -6.14 -4.50 34.70
C THR A 289 -4.87 -4.99 35.41
N GLU A 290 -3.93 -4.08 35.67
CA GLU A 290 -2.97 -4.26 36.76
C GLU A 290 -3.29 -3.26 37.86
N GLY A 291 -3.70 -3.83 38.99
CA GLY A 291 -4.29 -3.13 40.12
C GLY A 291 -3.32 -2.20 40.83
N THR A 292 -3.87 -1.06 41.23
CA THR A 292 -3.45 -0.29 42.40
C THR A 292 -3.25 -1.24 43.59
N THR A 293 -2.01 -1.64 43.83
CA THR A 293 -1.62 -2.19 45.13
C THR A 293 -1.02 -1.03 45.92
N GLU A 294 -1.82 -0.51 46.85
CA GLU A 294 -1.34 0.33 47.95
C GLU A 294 -0.29 -0.47 48.75
N GLY A 295 0.99 -0.21 48.46
CA GLY A 295 2.11 -0.68 49.25
C GLY A 295 2.28 0.19 50.50
N THR A 296 1.67 -0.27 51.58
CA THR A 296 1.84 0.23 52.96
C THR A 296 3.30 0.16 53.40
N GLU A 297 3.70 1.17 54.18
CA GLU A 297 4.98 1.27 54.89
C GLU A 297 5.34 0.01 55.69
N GLY A 298 6.60 -0.44 55.59
CA GLY A 298 7.14 -1.54 56.37
C GLY A 298 8.65 -1.40 56.56
N THR A 299 9.03 -0.89 57.72
CA THR A 299 10.40 -0.62 58.17
C THR A 299 11.11 -1.90 58.64
N GLY A 300 12.36 -2.11 58.20
CA GLY A 300 13.50 -2.78 58.85
C GLY A 300 13.35 -4.13 59.59
N THR A 301 14.24 -5.09 59.33
CA THR A 301 15.34 -5.50 60.24
C THR A 301 16.12 -6.74 59.72
N ASP A 302 17.39 -6.77 60.15
CA ASP A 302 18.46 -7.74 59.88
C ASP A 302 18.18 -9.22 60.23
N GLY A 303 18.87 -10.09 59.48
CA GLY A 303 19.75 -11.14 60.03
C GLY A 303 19.15 -12.51 60.37
N THR A 304 19.70 -13.57 59.75
CA THR A 304 20.53 -14.60 60.42
C THR A 304 20.61 -15.88 59.57
N GLU A 305 21.82 -16.41 59.48
CA GLU A 305 22.23 -17.67 58.84
C GLU A 305 21.52 -18.92 59.39
N GLY A 306 21.38 -19.94 58.55
CA GLY A 306 20.92 -21.27 58.94
C GLY A 306 21.26 -22.33 57.91
N THR A 307 22.34 -23.05 58.18
CA THR A 307 22.91 -24.20 57.45
C THR A 307 22.03 -25.45 57.42
N GLY A 308 22.01 -26.12 56.26
CA GLY A 308 22.13 -27.59 56.10
C GLY A 308 20.89 -28.47 56.25
N THR A 309 20.56 -29.26 55.21
CA THR A 309 20.68 -30.74 55.22
C THR A 309 20.11 -31.36 53.94
N ASP A 310 20.85 -32.33 53.38
CA ASP A 310 20.45 -33.23 52.30
C ASP A 310 19.29 -34.15 52.72
N GLY A 311 18.43 -34.51 51.77
CA GLY A 311 17.29 -35.41 52.01
C GLY A 311 16.67 -35.97 50.72
N THR A 312 17.32 -37.02 50.21
CA THR A 312 16.81 -38.22 49.52
C THR A 312 15.35 -38.24 49.03
N GLY A 313 15.20 -38.58 47.75
CA GLY A 313 13.92 -38.90 47.12
C GLY A 313 13.36 -40.29 47.43
N THR A 314 12.04 -40.36 47.29
CA THR A 314 11.15 -41.53 47.14
C THR A 314 9.85 -40.91 46.62
N GLY A 315 9.32 -41.20 45.43
CA GLY A 315 8.97 -42.53 44.95
C GLY A 315 7.57 -42.87 45.47
N THR A 316 6.52 -42.32 44.83
CA THR A 316 5.13 -42.70 45.14
C THR A 316 4.37 -42.91 43.84
N GLU A 317 4.18 -44.19 43.51
CA GLU A 317 3.17 -44.66 42.58
C GLU A 317 1.78 -44.38 43.18
N GLY A 318 0.87 -43.87 42.36
CA GLY A 318 -0.54 -43.67 42.71
C GLY A 318 -1.43 -44.21 41.60
N LEU A 319 -2.05 -45.35 41.87
CA LEU A 319 -3.09 -45.98 41.06
C LEU A 319 -4.34 -45.09 40.94
N GLY A 320 -4.86 -45.01 39.71
CA GLY A 320 -6.23 -45.36 39.33
C GLY A 320 -7.40 -44.53 39.86
N THR A 321 -8.09 -43.86 38.94
CA THR A 321 -9.56 -43.76 38.96
C THR A 321 -10.12 -43.82 37.54
N ASP A 322 -10.96 -44.82 37.31
CA ASP A 322 -11.82 -44.98 36.14
C ASP A 322 -12.78 -43.80 35.97
N GLY A 323 -13.04 -43.43 34.71
CA GLY A 323 -13.96 -42.35 34.33
C GLY A 323 -14.52 -42.54 32.93
N THR A 324 -15.53 -43.40 32.85
CA THR A 324 -16.49 -43.64 31.77
C THR A 324 -16.99 -42.36 31.07
N GLY A 325 -17.08 -42.36 29.73
CA GLY A 325 -17.70 -41.26 28.99
C GLY A 325 -17.79 -41.45 27.46
N THR A 326 -18.67 -42.38 27.05
CA THR A 326 -19.50 -42.40 25.81
C THR A 326 -19.09 -41.59 24.58
N GLY A 327 -18.84 -42.32 23.49
CA GLY A 327 -18.88 -41.78 22.13
C GLY A 327 -20.32 -41.50 21.65
N VAL A 328 -20.42 -40.68 20.61
CA VAL A 328 -21.61 -40.51 19.78
C VAL A 328 -21.15 -40.60 18.33
N GLU A 329 -21.48 -41.73 17.70
CA GLU A 329 -21.53 -41.89 16.25
C GLU A 329 -22.77 -41.20 15.69
N GLY A 330 -22.69 -40.86 14.41
CA GLY A 330 -23.64 -40.01 13.70
C GLY A 330 -25.02 -40.61 13.48
N GLU A 331 -25.90 -39.74 12.99
CA GLU A 331 -27.16 -40.14 12.40
C GLU A 331 -27.46 -39.32 11.15
N SER A 332 -27.59 -40.04 10.05
CA SER A 332 -28.09 -39.61 8.76
C SER A 332 -29.61 -39.44 8.84
N VAL A 333 -30.17 -38.32 8.38
CA VAL A 333 -31.61 -38.22 8.10
C VAL A 333 -31.84 -37.61 6.72
N THR A 334 -32.46 -38.42 5.88
CA THR A 334 -33.10 -38.11 4.59
C THR A 334 -34.41 -37.33 4.79
N GLY A 335 -34.71 -36.39 3.90
CA GLY A 335 -36.06 -35.79 3.78
C GLY A 335 -36.16 -34.87 2.57
N ASN A 336 -37.04 -35.22 1.64
CA ASN A 336 -37.18 -34.71 0.28
C ASN A 336 -38.56 -34.05 0.10
N GLU A 337 -38.63 -32.78 -0.31
CA GLU A 337 -39.75 -32.12 -1.02
C GLU A 337 -39.12 -30.91 -1.75
N GLY A 338 -39.37 -30.57 -3.03
CA GLY A 338 -40.39 -31.00 -3.97
C GLY A 338 -41.13 -29.80 -4.58
N THR A 339 -40.46 -28.96 -5.37
CA THR A 339 -41.06 -27.93 -6.26
C THR A 339 -40.09 -27.75 -7.44
N GLY A 340 -40.42 -27.81 -8.72
CA GLY A 340 -41.67 -27.65 -9.44
C GLY A 340 -41.32 -26.80 -10.67
N THR A 341 -40.92 -27.42 -11.78
CA THR A 341 -40.64 -26.72 -13.04
C THR A 341 -41.29 -27.48 -14.18
N GLU A 342 -42.39 -26.92 -14.68
CA GLU A 342 -43.07 -27.34 -15.89
C GLU A 342 -42.26 -26.93 -17.13
N LEU A 343 -42.09 -27.88 -18.08
CA LEU A 343 -41.75 -27.59 -19.46
C LEU A 343 -42.80 -28.25 -20.37
N PRO A 344 -43.26 -27.58 -21.45
CA PRO A 344 -44.33 -28.06 -22.30
C PRO A 344 -43.86 -29.10 -23.32
N GLY A 345 -44.81 -29.97 -23.67
CA GLY A 345 -44.59 -31.21 -24.40
C GLY A 345 -44.35 -31.10 -25.90
N THR A 346 -43.82 -32.20 -26.43
CA THR A 346 -43.73 -32.47 -27.87
C THR A 346 -44.64 -33.65 -28.19
N THR A 347 -45.68 -33.36 -28.96
CA THR A 347 -46.61 -34.29 -29.58
C THR A 347 -45.90 -35.16 -30.64
N GLY A 348 -46.09 -36.47 -30.55
CA GLY A 348 -45.86 -37.40 -31.66
C GLY A 348 -47.13 -37.59 -32.49
N THR A 349 -46.96 -37.71 -33.80
CA THR A 349 -47.95 -38.26 -34.74
C THR A 349 -47.22 -38.90 -35.91
N GLY A 350 -47.66 -40.11 -36.28
CA GLY A 350 -47.65 -40.62 -37.67
C GLY A 350 -46.47 -41.48 -38.05
#